data_AF-A0A520PSB8-F1
#
_entry.id   AF-A0A520PSB8-F1
#
_cell.length_a   1.000
_cell.length_b   1.000
_cell.length_c   1.000
_cell.angle_alpha   90.00
_cell.angle_beta   90.00
_cell.angle_gamma   90.00
#
_symmetry.space_group_name_H-M   'P 1'
#
loop_
_entity.id
_entity.type
_entity.pdbx_description
1 polymer ?
#
loop_
_entity_poly.entity_id
_entity_poly.type
_entity_poly.pdbx_seq_one_letter_code
_entity_poly.pdbx_strand_id
1 'polypeptide(L)'
;MITSWIRAFLLTQMIEIPIHAQAPGLALPWRRRLAVAFAASAMTHPMVWFVIPGLVFELRPAGDYATNWWIHVAISEVFAVVAEGLWLSAFGVRLPKALAWSLFANLVSFSAGLFCYEVLGW
;
A
#
# COMPACT_ATOMS: atom_id res chain seq x y z
N MET A 1 -2.11 16.34 8.92
CA MET A 1 -2.57 15.42 7.84
C MET A 1 -1.51 15.28 6.75
N ILE A 2 -1.23 16.30 5.92
CA ILE A 2 -0.26 16.19 4.80
C ILE A 2 1.15 15.80 5.27
N THR A 3 1.69 16.44 6.31
CA THR A 3 3.03 16.10 6.84
C THR A 3 3.11 14.66 7.34
N SER A 4 2.07 14.18 8.04
CA SER A 4 1.98 12.79 8.51
C SER A 4 1.92 11.82 7.33
N TRP A 5 1.11 12.15 6.32
CA TRP A 5 1.04 11.39 5.08
C TRP A 5 2.40 11.32 4.36
N ILE A 6 3.10 12.44 4.19
CA ILE A 6 4.42 12.47 3.54
C ILE A 6 5.39 11.56 4.28
N ARG A 7 5.44 11.65 5.61
CA ARG A 7 6.34 10.79 6.39
C ARG A 7 5.97 9.31 6.23
N ALA A 8 4.68 8.97 6.31
CA ALA A 8 4.22 7.60 6.21
C ALA A 8 4.49 7.05 4.80
N PHE A 9 4.20 7.86 3.78
CA PHE A 9 4.50 7.56 2.40
C PHE A 9 6.00 7.35 2.16
N LEU A 10 6.88 8.17 2.74
CA LEU A 10 8.32 7.97 2.63
C LEU A 10 8.76 6.65 3.28
N LEU A 11 8.22 6.30 4.45
CA LEU A 11 8.48 5.00 5.07
C LEU A 11 7.99 3.84 4.19
N THR A 12 6.77 3.94 3.65
CA THR A 12 6.24 2.98 2.67
C THR A 12 7.20 2.84 1.50
N GLN A 13 7.62 3.96 0.87
CA GLN A 13 8.53 3.92 -0.27
C GLN A 13 9.88 3.27 0.08
N MET A 14 10.42 3.54 1.26
CA MET A 14 11.68 2.92 1.71
C MET A 14 11.57 1.39 1.82
N ILE A 15 10.39 0.86 2.13
CA ILE A 15 10.13 -0.57 2.30
C ILE A 15 9.69 -1.23 1.00
N GLU A 16 8.70 -0.66 0.33
CA GLU A 16 8.02 -1.31 -0.78
C GLU A 16 8.79 -1.20 -2.10
N ILE A 17 9.51 -0.10 -2.36
CA ILE A 17 10.32 0.03 -3.57
C ILE A 17 11.31 -1.14 -3.71
N PRO A 18 12.17 -1.44 -2.70
CA PRO A 18 13.13 -2.54 -2.85
C PRO A 18 12.43 -3.90 -2.98
N ILE A 19 11.30 -4.12 -2.32
CA ILE A 19 10.53 -5.38 -2.42
C ILE A 19 9.94 -5.54 -3.82
N HIS A 20 9.19 -4.54 -4.31
CA HIS A 20 8.54 -4.56 -5.62
C HIS A 20 9.55 -4.57 -6.77
N ALA A 21 10.67 -3.86 -6.64
CA ALA A 21 11.74 -3.88 -7.65
C ALA A 21 12.42 -5.26 -7.78
N GLN A 22 12.27 -6.12 -6.79
CA GLN A 22 12.76 -7.51 -6.79
C GLN A 22 11.67 -8.52 -7.18
N ALA A 23 10.48 -8.07 -7.58
CA ALA A 23 9.37 -8.97 -7.91
C ALA A 23 9.75 -10.04 -8.96
N PRO A 24 9.48 -11.32 -8.68
CA PRO A 24 9.94 -12.42 -9.52
C PRO A 24 9.24 -12.40 -10.88
N GLY A 25 10.03 -12.33 -11.96
CA GLY A 25 9.52 -12.26 -13.33
C GLY A 25 9.51 -10.85 -13.92
N LEU A 26 9.87 -9.82 -13.15
CA LEU A 26 10.00 -8.46 -13.65
C LEU A 26 11.25 -8.32 -14.55
N ALA A 27 11.12 -8.63 -15.83
CA ALA A 27 12.21 -8.64 -16.81
C ALA A 27 12.55 -7.24 -17.37
N LEU A 28 12.71 -6.25 -16.49
CA LEU A 28 13.02 -4.86 -16.85
C LEU A 28 14.43 -4.45 -16.39
N PRO A 29 15.06 -3.45 -17.06
CA PRO A 29 16.26 -2.80 -16.54
C PRO A 29 16.03 -2.21 -15.15
N TRP A 30 17.07 -2.20 -14.30
CA TRP A 30 16.95 -1.80 -12.88
C TRP A 30 16.25 -0.45 -12.66
N ARG A 31 16.61 0.57 -13.44
CA ARG A 31 15.97 1.90 -13.35
C ARG A 31 14.46 1.85 -13.59
N ARG A 32 14.01 1.02 -14.53
CA ARG A 32 12.58 0.84 -14.81
C ARG A 32 11.89 0.03 -13.73
N ARG A 33 12.58 -0.94 -13.11
CA ARG A 33 12.04 -1.67 -11.95
C ARG A 33 11.75 -0.73 -10.78
N LEU A 34 12.68 0.17 -10.48
CA LEU A 34 12.49 1.19 -9.44
C LEU A 34 11.31 2.11 -9.76
N ALA A 35 11.17 2.55 -11.02
CA ALA A 35 10.04 3.38 -11.43
C ALA A 35 8.70 2.64 -11.31
N VAL A 36 8.63 1.37 -11.73
CA VAL A 36 7.44 0.52 -11.59
C VAL A 36 7.11 0.30 -10.11
N ALA A 37 8.11 0.01 -9.29
CA ALA A 37 7.97 -0.21 -7.86
C ALA A 37 7.47 1.03 -7.12
N PHE A 38 8.07 2.19 -7.39
CA PHE A 38 7.62 3.47 -6.85
C PHE A 38 6.18 3.80 -7.31
N ALA A 39 5.89 3.62 -8.60
CA ALA A 39 4.57 3.93 -9.14
C ALA A 39 3.47 3.08 -8.50
N ALA A 40 3.75 1.82 -8.17
CA ALA A 40 2.78 0.92 -7.53
C ALA A 40 2.16 1.58 -6.30
N SER A 41 2.98 2.01 -5.34
CA SER A 41 2.51 2.61 -4.11
C SER A 41 2.23 4.11 -4.19
N ALA A 42 2.89 4.83 -5.10
CA ALA A 42 2.59 6.23 -5.39
C ALA A 42 1.16 6.44 -5.93
N MET A 43 0.58 5.45 -6.60
CA MET A 43 -0.81 5.50 -7.07
C MET A 43 -1.82 5.06 -6.01
N THR A 44 -1.47 4.11 -5.14
CA THR A 44 -2.41 3.54 -4.17
C THR A 44 -2.49 4.34 -2.87
N HIS A 45 -1.35 4.76 -2.31
CA HIS A 45 -1.31 5.35 -0.98
C HIS A 45 -2.01 6.71 -0.84
N PRO A 46 -2.05 7.58 -1.87
CA PRO A 46 -2.94 8.74 -1.83
C PRO A 46 -4.42 8.36 -1.70
N MET A 47 -4.86 7.28 -2.37
CA MET A 47 -6.24 6.81 -2.27
C MET A 47 -6.55 6.26 -0.87
N VAL A 48 -5.62 5.49 -0.31
CA VAL A 48 -5.72 4.95 1.05
C VAL A 48 -5.85 6.06 2.11
N TRP A 49 -5.12 7.16 1.96
CA TRP A 49 -5.14 8.25 2.94
C TRP A 49 -6.26 9.27 2.75
N PHE A 50 -6.60 9.60 1.49
CA PHE A 50 -7.44 10.75 1.19
C PHE A 50 -8.82 10.38 0.64
N VAL A 51 -9.03 9.15 0.17
CA VAL A 51 -10.29 8.75 -0.48
C VAL A 51 -11.03 7.70 0.32
N ILE A 52 -10.38 6.58 0.65
CA ILE A 52 -11.03 5.43 1.28
C ILE A 52 -11.63 5.75 2.67
N PRO A 53 -10.97 6.53 3.57
CA PRO A 53 -11.56 6.86 4.86
C PRO A 53 -12.89 7.59 4.68
N GLY A 54 -12.92 8.64 3.85
CA GLY A 54 -14.13 9.41 3.56
C GLY A 54 -15.25 8.52 3.02
N LEU A 55 -14.93 7.66 2.05
CA LEU A 55 -15.89 6.71 1.49
C LEU A 55 -16.50 5.78 2.56
N VAL A 56 -15.69 5.23 3.47
CA VAL A 56 -16.17 4.32 4.52
C VAL A 56 -17.07 5.04 5.52
N PHE A 57 -16.66 6.23 5.98
CA PHE A 57 -17.44 7.01 6.94
C PHE A 57 -18.73 7.57 6.33
N GLU A 58 -18.73 7.91 5.04
CA GLU A 58 -19.94 8.33 4.31
C GLU A 58 -20.93 7.18 4.07
N LEU A 59 -20.45 5.98 3.71
CA LEU A 59 -21.31 4.82 3.48
C LEU A 59 -21.84 4.20 4.80
N ARG A 60 -21.21 4.51 5.94
CA ARG A 60 -21.58 3.99 7.26
C ARG A 60 -21.73 5.10 8.31
N PRO A 61 -22.64 6.07 8.12
CA PRO A 61 -22.74 7.25 8.97
C PRO A 61 -23.24 6.95 10.39
N ALA A 62 -23.97 5.85 10.58
CA ALA A 62 -24.47 5.40 11.89
C ALA A 62 -23.60 4.31 12.55
N GLY A 63 -22.46 3.95 11.95
CA GLY A 63 -21.53 2.97 12.51
C GLY A 63 -20.70 3.55 13.66
N ASP A 64 -20.30 2.70 14.61
CA ASP A 64 -19.33 3.11 15.61
C ASP A 64 -17.95 3.35 14.97
N TYR A 65 -17.19 4.29 15.54
CA TYR A 65 -15.92 4.73 14.98
C TYR A 65 -14.90 3.58 14.89
N ALA A 66 -14.82 2.73 15.91
CA ALA A 66 -13.84 1.64 15.97
C ALA A 66 -14.10 0.58 14.89
N THR A 67 -15.35 0.17 14.71
CA THR A 67 -15.72 -0.77 13.64
C THR A 67 -15.46 -0.15 12.26
N ASN A 68 -15.86 1.11 12.05
CA ASN A 68 -15.62 1.79 10.78
C ASN A 68 -14.12 1.95 10.47
N TRP A 69 -13.28 2.18 11.49
CA TRP A 69 -11.83 2.21 11.36
C TRP A 69 -11.26 0.88 10.86
N TRP A 70 -11.64 -0.25 11.48
CA TRP A 70 -11.19 -1.57 11.05
C TRP A 70 -11.67 -1.93 9.64
N ILE A 71 -12.88 -1.51 9.26
CA ILE A 71 -13.39 -1.67 7.89
C ILE A 71 -12.57 -0.86 6.91
N HIS A 72 -12.23 0.40 7.25
CA HIS A 72 -11.35 1.23 6.46
C HIS A 72 -9.98 0.56 6.25
N VAL A 73 -9.37 0.02 7.30
CA VAL A 73 -8.09 -0.71 7.20
C VAL A 73 -8.25 -1.90 6.25
N ALA A 74 -9.25 -2.76 6.45
CA ALA A 74 -9.47 -3.93 5.60
C ALA A 74 -9.67 -3.58 4.12
N ILE A 75 -10.47 -2.55 3.82
CA ILE A 75 -10.69 -2.09 2.43
C ILE A 75 -9.41 -1.51 1.83
N SER A 76 -8.67 -0.73 2.62
CA SER A 76 -7.42 -0.11 2.17
C SER A 76 -6.36 -1.14 1.82
N GLU A 77 -6.17 -2.13 2.68
CA GLU A 77 -5.22 -3.23 2.46
C GLU A 77 -5.61 -4.07 1.24
N VAL A 78 -6.90 -4.45 1.11
CA VAL A 78 -7.38 -5.19 -0.06
C VAL A 78 -7.20 -4.38 -1.34
N PHE A 79 -7.52 -3.09 -1.31
CA PHE A 79 -7.34 -2.20 -2.45
C PHE A 79 -5.87 -2.10 -2.87
N ALA A 80 -4.97 -1.83 -1.92
CA ALA A 80 -3.54 -1.68 -2.21
C ALA A 80 -2.95 -2.98 -2.77
N VAL A 81 -3.23 -4.13 -2.12
CA VAL A 81 -2.74 -5.44 -2.56
C VAL A 81 -3.21 -5.80 -3.96
N VAL A 82 -4.50 -5.58 -4.26
CA VAL A 82 -5.06 -5.88 -5.57
C VAL A 82 -4.52 -4.92 -6.63
N ALA A 83 -4.53 -3.61 -6.37
CA ALA A 83 -4.10 -2.60 -7.34
C ALA A 83 -2.60 -2.74 -7.68
N GLU A 84 -1.75 -2.89 -6.67
CA GLU A 84 -0.31 -3.07 -6.87
C GLU A 84 0.03 -4.43 -7.48
N GLY A 85 -0.67 -5.50 -7.08
CA GLY A 85 -0.53 -6.82 -7.71
C GLY A 85 -0.93 -6.81 -9.18
N LEU A 86 -2.03 -6.14 -9.54
CA LEU A 86 -2.43 -5.94 -10.94
C LEU A 86 -1.41 -5.08 -11.71
N TRP A 87 -0.88 -4.04 -11.06
CA TRP A 87 0.17 -3.21 -11.63
C TRP A 87 1.44 -4.01 -11.95
N LEU A 88 1.98 -4.76 -10.99
CA LEU A 88 3.12 -5.66 -11.22
C LEU A 88 2.81 -6.68 -12.31
N SER A 89 1.57 -7.18 -12.38
CA SER A 89 1.17 -8.12 -13.39
C SER A 89 1.16 -7.52 -14.80
N ALA A 90 0.76 -6.26 -14.93
CA ALA A 90 0.84 -5.50 -16.19
C ALA A 90 2.30 -5.35 -16.69
N PHE A 91 3.29 -5.45 -15.81
CA PHE A 91 4.72 -5.44 -16.15
C PHE A 91 5.37 -6.83 -16.23
N GLY A 92 4.56 -7.89 -16.33
CA GLY A 92 5.02 -9.24 -16.68
C GLY A 92 5.18 -10.21 -15.50
N VAL A 93 4.86 -9.80 -14.28
CA VAL A 93 4.77 -10.74 -13.15
C VAL A 93 3.48 -11.56 -13.29
N ARG A 94 3.54 -12.88 -13.09
CA ARG A 94 2.32 -13.71 -13.14
C ARG A 94 1.36 -13.30 -12.02
N LEU A 95 0.08 -13.08 -12.34
CA LEU A 95 -0.90 -12.52 -11.41
C LEU A 95 -0.92 -13.16 -10.01
N PRO A 96 -0.94 -14.50 -9.83
CA PRO A 96 -0.93 -15.09 -8.50
C PRO A 96 0.34 -14.74 -7.70
N LYS A 97 1.49 -14.68 -8.39
CA LYS A 97 2.75 -14.27 -7.77
C LYS A 97 2.76 -12.77 -7.49
N ALA A 98 2.19 -11.96 -8.38
CA ALA A 98 2.11 -10.51 -8.22
C ALA A 98 1.27 -10.12 -7.01
N LEU A 99 0.10 -10.76 -6.83
CA LEU A 99 -0.76 -10.56 -5.66
C LEU A 99 -0.08 -11.03 -4.37
N ALA A 100 0.56 -12.21 -4.38
CA ALA A 100 1.29 -12.70 -3.20
C ALA A 100 2.47 -11.78 -2.84
N TRP A 101 3.17 -11.24 -3.84
CA TRP A 101 4.29 -10.32 -3.63
C TRP A 101 3.81 -8.97 -3.11
N SER A 102 2.71 -8.46 -3.65
CA SER A 102 2.10 -7.22 -3.18
C SER A 102 1.54 -7.36 -1.77
N LEU A 103 0.90 -8.48 -1.44
CA LEU A 103 0.50 -8.81 -0.08
C LEU A 103 1.70 -8.80 0.88
N PHE A 104 2.82 -9.39 0.48
CA PHE A 104 4.04 -9.38 1.29
C PHE A 104 4.57 -7.95 1.50
N ALA A 105 4.65 -7.14 0.43
CA ALA A 105 5.10 -5.75 0.53
C ALA A 105 4.23 -4.93 1.49
N ASN A 106 2.90 -4.99 1.32
CA ASN A 106 1.93 -4.28 2.15
C ASN A 106 1.98 -4.77 3.60
N LEU A 107 2.09 -6.08 3.83
CA LEU A 107 2.21 -6.62 5.19
C LEU A 107 3.45 -6.08 5.92
N VAL A 108 4.59 -6.00 5.23
CA VAL A 108 5.84 -5.48 5.81
C VAL A 108 5.74 -3.98 6.06
N SER A 109 5.24 -3.19 5.10
CA SER A 109 5.11 -1.74 5.25
C SER A 109 4.07 -1.36 6.31
N PHE A 110 2.91 -2.01 6.33
CA PHE A 110 1.89 -1.86 7.36
C PHE A 110 2.44 -2.20 8.75
N SER A 111 3.11 -3.35 8.90
CA SER A 111 3.66 -3.78 10.18
C SER A 111 4.72 -2.79 10.70
N ALA A 112 5.58 -2.29 9.80
CA ALA A 112 6.57 -1.27 10.15
C ALA A 112 5.91 0.06 10.54
N GLY A 113 4.90 0.50 9.78
CA GLY A 113 4.12 1.70 10.09
C GLY A 113 3.41 1.61 11.43
N LEU A 114 2.74 0.48 11.70
CA LEU A 114 2.08 0.21 12.97
C LEU A 114 3.07 0.19 14.13
N PHE A 115 4.24 -0.43 13.95
CA PHE A 115 5.30 -0.40 14.96
C PHE A 115 5.77 1.04 15.24
N CYS A 116 6.00 1.86 14.20
CA CYS A 116 6.37 3.26 14.38
C CYS A 116 5.27 4.05 15.12
N TYR A 117 4.00 3.81 14.81
CA TYR A 117 2.88 4.45 15.49
C TYR A 117 2.81 4.10 16.98
N GLU A 118 2.84 2.80 17.30
CA GLU A 118 2.68 2.32 18.68
C GLU A 118 3.91 2.58 19.56
N VAL A 119 5.12 2.48 19.01
CA VAL A 119 6.37 2.51 19.81
C VAL A 119 7.06 3.86 19.76
N LEU A 120 7.04 4.54 18.61
CA LEU A 120 7.73 5.81 18.42
C LEU A 120 6.79 7.02 18.57
N GLY A 121 5.47 6.78 18.71
CA GLY A 121 4.45 7.82 18.85
C GLY A 121 4.33 8.71 17.62
N TRP A 122 4.69 8.17 16.45
CA TRP A 122 4.70 8.88 15.19
C TRP A 122 3.37 8.68 14.43
#